data_AF-A0A7C8DTK9-F1
#
_entry.id   AF-A0A7C8DTK9-F1
#
_cell.length_a   1.000
_cell.length_b   1.000
_cell.length_c   1.000
_cell.angle_alpha   90.00
_cell.angle_beta   90.00
_cell.angle_gamma   90.00
#
_symmetry.space_group_name_H-M   'P 1'
#
loop_
_entity.id
_entity.type
_entity.pdbx_description
1 polymer ?
#
loop_
_entity_poly.entity_id
_entity_poly.type
_entity_poly.pdbx_seq_one_letter_code
_entity_poly.pdbx_strand_id
1 'polypeptide(L)' 'LDDGNSRVFINDNDTVIMRGYCEKNGKRVGFGEVRTKLLGSK' A
#
# COMPACT_ATOMS: atom_id res chain seq x y z
N LEU A 1 -8.07 -7.31 -0.77
CA LEU A 1 -8.00 -7.83 0.61
C LEU A 1 -8.18 -9.32 0.48
N ASP A 2 -7.32 -10.11 1.09
CA ASP A 2 -7.31 -11.56 0.88
C ASP A 2 -8.40 -12.26 1.71
N ASP A 3 -9.29 -11.47 2.34
CA ASP A 3 -10.37 -11.86 3.25
C ASP A 3 -11.77 -11.79 2.61
N GLY A 4 -11.87 -11.48 1.31
CA GLY A 4 -13.15 -11.37 0.59
C GLY A 4 -13.87 -10.04 0.77
N ASN A 5 -13.31 -9.09 1.51
CA ASN A 5 -13.89 -7.75 1.66
C ASN A 5 -13.64 -6.88 0.42
N SER A 6 -14.64 -6.08 0.05
CA SER A 6 -14.52 -5.02 -0.96
C SER A 6 -14.55 -3.64 -0.29
N ARG A 7 -13.86 -2.68 -0.90
CA ARG A 7 -13.89 -1.27 -0.48
C ARG A 7 -14.00 -0.37 -1.70
N VAL A 8 -14.77 0.70 -1.58
CA VAL A 8 -14.88 1.75 -2.61
C VAL A 8 -13.95 2.92 -2.29
N PHE A 9 -13.74 3.23 -1.00
CA PHE A 9 -12.84 4.27 -0.49
C PHE A 9 -12.00 3.73 0.67
N ILE A 10 -10.96 4.49 1.05
CA ILE A 10 -10.18 4.25 2.27
C ILE A 10 -11.01 4.62 3.50
N ASN A 11 -10.88 3.82 4.56
CA ASN A 11 -11.60 4.00 5.81
C ASN A 11 -10.65 4.32 6.96
N ASP A 12 -11.19 4.89 8.04
CA ASP A 12 -10.41 5.18 9.25
C ASP A 12 -9.69 3.92 9.76
N ASN A 13 -8.44 4.11 10.16
CA ASN A 13 -7.49 3.08 10.55
C ASN A 13 -6.91 2.22 9.42
N ASP A 14 -7.34 2.41 8.17
CA ASP A 14 -6.66 1.79 7.04
C ASP A 14 -5.21 2.28 6.95
N THR A 15 -4.32 1.36 6.56
CA THR A 15 -2.92 1.68 6.26
C THR A 15 -2.66 1.42 4.79
N VAL A 16 -2.26 2.47 4.06
CA VAL A 16 -1.89 2.38 2.65
C VAL A 16 -0.38 2.24 2.58
N ILE A 17 0.07 1.22 1.85
CA ILE A 17 1.48 0.92 1.61
C ILE A 17 1.71 0.90 0.10
N MET A 18 2.52 1.81 -0.41
CA MET A 18 2.94 1.85 -1.81
C MET A 18 4.37 1.33 -1.93
N ARG A 19 4.55 0.35 -2.82
CA ARG A 19 5.84 -0.24 -3.15
C ARG A 19 6.00 -0.26 -4.66
N GLY A 20 7.20 0.06 -5.12
CA GLY A 20 7.55 0.02 -6.53
C GLY A 20 8.96 -0.52 -6.72
N TYR A 21 9.21 -1.14 -7.86
CA TYR A 21 10.55 -1.55 -8.26
C TYR A 21 10.65 -1.66 -9.79
N CYS A 22 11.87 -1.52 -10.31
CA CYS A 22 12.17 -1.89 -11.69
C CYS A 22 12.85 -3.26 -11.70
N GLU A 23 12.54 -4.07 -12.70
CA GLU A 23 13.15 -5.38 -12.91
C GLU A 23 13.80 -5.45 -14.29
N LYS A 24 15.04 -5.97 -14.34
CA LYS A 24 15.73 -6.29 -15.60
C LYS A 24 16.66 -7.47 -15.40
N ASN A 25 16.54 -8.49 -16.25
CA ASN A 25 17.38 -9.69 -16.25
C ASN A 25 17.49 -10.35 -14.87
N GLY A 26 16.37 -10.48 -14.16
CA GLY A 26 16.32 -11.05 -12.81
C GLY A 26 16.91 -10.16 -11.70
N LYS A 27 17.38 -8.95 -12.02
CA LYS A 27 17.82 -7.96 -11.04
C LYS A 27 16.70 -6.96 -10.74
N ARG A 28 16.45 -6.74 -9.45
CA ARG A 28 15.42 -5.85 -8.94
C ARG A 28 16.05 -4.64 -8.26
N VAL A 29 15.65 -3.44 -8.66
CA VAL A 29 16.01 -2.17 -8.00
C VAL A 29 14.74 -1.57 -7.41
N GLY A 30 14.65 -1.55 -6.08
CA GLY A 30 13.48 -1.08 -5.35
C GLY A 30 13.53 0.42 -5.03
N PHE A 31 12.36 1.06 -5.01
CA PHE A 31 12.20 2.44 -4.56
C PHE A 31 11.95 2.57 -3.04
N GLY A 32 11.95 1.44 -2.33
CA GLY A 32 11.56 1.38 -0.92
C GLY A 32 10.04 1.29 -0.73
N GLU A 33 9.56 1.81 0.40
CA GLU A 33 8.16 1.78 0.81
C GLU A 33 7.71 3.17 1.25
N VAL A 34 6.53 3.59 0.78
CA VAL A 34 5.80 4.75 1.34
C VAL A 34 4.59 4.22 2.10
N ARG A 35 4.52 4.55 3.40
CA ARG A 35 3.47 4.06 4.30
C ARG A 35 2.76 5.20 5.01
N THR A 36 1.43 5.19 4.95
CA THR A 36 0.56 6.17 5.62
C THR A 36 -0.63 5.47 6.26
N LYS A 37 -0.98 5.84 7.49
CA LYS A 37 -2.20 5.39 8.17
C LYS A 37 -3.22 6.52 8.21
N LEU A 38 -4.46 6.23 7.83
CA LEU A 38 -5.57 7.17 7.98
C LEU A 38 -6.05 7.14 9.43
N LEU A 39 -6.01 8.30 10.09
CA LEU A 39 -6.61 8.50 11.42
C LEU A 39 -7.97 9.15 11.25
N GLY A 40 -8.91 8.78 12.12
CA GLY A 40 -10.25 9.37 12.11
C GLY A 40 -10.23 10.85 12.45
N SER A 41 -11.30 11.53 12.04
CA SER A 41 -11.52 12.93 12.41
C SER A 41 -11.58 13.08 13.93
N LYS A 42 -11.18 14.27 14.40
CA LYS A 42 -11.45 14.72 15.76
C LYS A 42 -12.94 15.03 15.93
#